data_AF-A0A7W0NRX4-F1
#
_entry.id   AF-A0A7W0NRX4-F1
#
_cell.length_a   1.000
_cell.length_b   1.000
_cell.length_c   1.000
_cell.angle_alpha   90.00
_cell.angle_beta   90.00
_cell.angle_gamma   90.00
#
_symmetry.space_group_name_H-M   'P 1'
#
loop_
_entity.id
_entity.type
_entity.pdbx_description
1 polymer ?
#
loop_
_entity_poly.entity_id
_entity_poly.type
_entity_poly.pdbx_seq_one_letter_code
_entity_poly.pdbx_strand_id
1 'polypeptide(L)'
;MTEIQLRRLVNEAVLLHRDIAIRTDRLKTLKADLVREARQHEHEFTPTDKGGTRWTATGNNGCIARVNFPASALVSHIDSESETFDEVLGLAGESLDRLFASVYYLRPVPEFREQAVAALPNADAAKLIELCQTSCAPRVSFETAPTTVVTRNQN
;
A
#
# COMPACT_ATOMS: atom_id res chain seq x y z
N MET A 1 7.55 5.23 45.26
CA MET A 1 8.48 4.36 44.51
C MET A 1 9.87 4.94 44.68
N THR A 2 10.84 4.16 45.15
CA THR A 2 12.20 4.68 45.37
C THR A 2 12.99 4.68 44.06
N GLU A 3 14.02 5.50 43.98
CA GLU A 3 14.89 5.59 42.80
C GLU A 3 15.54 4.24 42.45
N ILE A 4 15.87 3.44 43.47
CA ILE A 4 16.41 2.09 43.32
C ILE A 4 15.39 1.15 42.65
N GLN A 5 14.11 1.23 43.07
CA GLN A 5 13.03 0.45 42.47
C GLN A 5 12.79 0.84 41.01
N LEU A 6 12.82 2.15 40.71
CA LEU A 6 12.66 2.65 39.35
C LEU A 6 13.79 2.15 38.43
N ARG A 7 15.05 2.27 38.87
CA ARG A 7 16.22 1.79 38.09
C ARG A 7 16.14 0.29 37.84
N ARG A 8 15.71 -0.50 38.82
CA ARG A 8 15.49 -1.95 38.66
C ARG A 8 14.42 -2.24 37.60
N LEU A 9 13.27 -1.57 37.67
CA LEU A 9 12.18 -1.75 36.70
C LEU A 9 12.62 -1.39 35.28
N VAL A 10 13.35 -0.28 35.11
CA VAL A 10 13.87 0.13 33.80
C VAL A 10 14.82 -0.92 33.24
N ASN A 11 15.73 -1.46 34.06
CA ASN A 11 16.66 -2.51 33.61
C ASN A 11 15.93 -3.80 33.20
N GLU A 12 15.00 -4.29 34.02
CA GLU A 12 14.21 -5.49 33.70
C GLU A 12 13.39 -5.29 32.42
N ALA A 13 12.77 -4.12 32.24
CA ALA A 13 12.00 -3.80 31.04
C ALA A 13 12.87 -3.79 29.77
N VAL A 14 14.07 -3.19 29.83
CA VAL A 14 14.99 -3.14 28.69
C VAL A 14 15.51 -4.54 28.34
N LEU A 15 15.85 -5.36 29.33
CA LEU A 15 16.28 -6.75 29.09
C LEU A 15 15.17 -7.57 28.44
N LEU A 16 13.94 -7.48 28.96
CA LEU A 16 12.79 -8.18 28.38
C LEU A 16 12.51 -7.72 26.94
N HIS A 17 12.63 -6.42 26.66
CA HIS A 17 12.44 -5.90 25.31
C HIS A 17 13.47 -6.48 24.32
N ARG A 18 14.74 -6.59 24.73
CA ARG A 18 15.79 -7.22 23.91
C ARG A 18 15.51 -8.71 23.67
N ASP A 19 15.08 -9.43 24.71
CA ASP A 19 14.72 -10.84 24.57
C ASP A 19 13.52 -11.04 23.63
N ILE A 20 12.51 -10.18 23.69
CA ILE A 20 11.38 -10.18 22.76
C ILE A 20 11.88 -9.97 21.33
N ALA A 21 12.78 -9.02 21.09
CA ALA A 21 13.34 -8.76 19.76
C ALA A 21 14.06 -10.02 19.22
N ILE A 22 14.95 -10.62 20.01
CA ILE A 22 15.69 -11.83 19.64
C ILE A 22 14.74 -13.00 19.34
N ARG A 23 13.75 -13.23 20.23
CA ARG A 23 12.77 -14.32 20.06
C ARG A 23 11.87 -14.08 18.85
N THR A 24 11.54 -12.83 18.56
CA THR A 24 10.75 -12.45 17.38
C THR A 24 11.52 -12.77 16.10
N ASP A 25 12.82 -12.46 16.05
CA ASP A 25 13.64 -12.78 14.90
C ASP A 25 13.82 -14.29 14.72
N ARG A 26 14.05 -15.03 15.81
CA ARG A 26 14.07 -16.50 15.76
C ARG A 26 12.74 -17.07 15.25
N LEU A 27 11.61 -16.51 15.67
CA LEU A 27 10.29 -16.92 15.18
C LEU A 27 10.12 -16.65 13.68
N LYS A 28 10.66 -15.54 13.15
CA LYS A 28 10.66 -15.26 11.71
C LYS A 28 11.41 -16.35 10.94
N THR A 29 12.59 -16.75 11.41
CA THR A 29 13.36 -17.84 10.79
C THR A 29 12.58 -19.14 10.79
N LEU A 30 12.01 -19.55 11.92
CA LEU A 30 11.20 -20.77 12.02
C LEU A 30 9.97 -20.74 11.10
N LYS A 31 9.30 -19.59 10.97
CA LYS A 31 8.19 -19.44 10.02
C LYS A 31 8.65 -19.61 8.58
N ALA A 32 9.80 -19.05 8.20
CA ALA A 32 10.37 -19.21 6.87
C ALA A 32 10.71 -20.68 6.58
N ASP A 33 11.28 -21.39 7.56
CA ASP A 33 11.56 -22.82 7.45
C ASP A 33 10.28 -23.64 7.27
N LEU A 34 9.21 -23.35 8.05
CA LEU A 34 7.90 -23.99 7.89
C LEU A 34 7.26 -23.73 6.53
N VAL A 35 7.43 -22.52 5.97
CA VAL A 35 6.93 -22.21 4.62
C VAL A 35 7.72 -22.98 3.55
N ARG A 36 9.03 -23.09 3.70
CA ARG A 36 9.87 -23.89 2.80
C ARG A 36 9.49 -25.37 2.84
N GLU A 37 9.28 -25.91 4.04
CA GLU A 37 8.82 -27.28 4.23
C GLU A 37 7.46 -27.50 3.59
N ALA A 38 6.49 -26.62 3.86
CA ALA A 38 5.15 -26.72 3.28
C ALA A 38 5.17 -26.82 1.74
N ARG A 39 6.06 -26.10 1.06
CA ARG A 39 6.22 -26.18 -0.41
C ARG A 39 6.70 -27.55 -0.91
N GLN A 40 7.29 -28.38 -0.06
CA GLN A 40 7.66 -29.76 -0.42
C GLN A 40 6.47 -30.72 -0.30
N HIS A 41 5.40 -30.31 0.38
CA HIS A 41 4.20 -31.10 0.67
C HIS A 41 2.95 -30.56 -0.04
N GLU A 42 3.10 -30.05 -1.27
CA GLU A 42 1.98 -29.50 -2.06
C GLU A 42 0.84 -30.50 -2.26
N HIS A 43 1.15 -31.80 -2.30
CA HIS A 43 0.16 -32.87 -2.43
C HIS A 43 -0.74 -33.03 -1.19
N GLU A 44 -0.37 -32.46 -0.05
CA GLU A 44 -1.18 -32.47 1.19
C GLU A 44 -2.00 -31.19 1.37
N PHE A 45 -1.99 -30.30 0.39
CA PHE A 45 -2.65 -29.02 0.50
C PHE A 45 -4.17 -29.16 0.47
N THR A 46 -4.83 -28.54 1.44
CA THR A 46 -6.29 -28.43 1.49
C THR A 46 -6.73 -27.08 0.91
N PRO A 47 -7.76 -27.02 0.05
CA PRO A 47 -8.29 -25.77 -0.46
C PRO A 47 -8.94 -24.94 0.66
N THR A 48 -8.93 -23.62 0.49
CA THR A 48 -9.55 -22.65 1.40
C THR A 48 -10.71 -21.95 0.71
N ASP A 49 -11.66 -21.44 1.50
CA ASP A 49 -12.87 -20.75 0.99
C ASP A 49 -12.56 -19.54 0.11
N LYS A 50 -11.37 -18.95 0.26
CA LYS A 50 -10.90 -17.78 -0.52
C LYS A 50 -10.09 -18.18 -1.76
N GLY A 51 -10.18 -19.43 -2.21
CA GLY A 51 -9.48 -19.96 -3.38
C GLY A 51 -7.99 -20.26 -3.18
N GLY A 52 -7.43 -19.99 -2.00
CA GLY A 52 -6.05 -20.34 -1.67
C GLY A 52 -5.92 -21.79 -1.21
N THR A 53 -4.71 -22.22 -0.89
CA THR A 53 -4.43 -23.53 -0.30
C THR A 53 -3.85 -23.40 1.10
N ARG A 54 -3.98 -24.45 1.89
CA ARG A 54 -3.45 -24.52 3.25
C ARG A 54 -2.76 -25.85 3.46
N TRP A 55 -1.60 -25.78 4.10
CA TRP A 55 -0.92 -26.92 4.68
C TRP A 55 -0.99 -26.87 6.21
N THR A 56 -1.15 -28.03 6.85
CA THR A 56 -1.25 -28.13 8.30
C THR A 56 -0.28 -29.18 8.81
N ALA A 57 0.60 -28.77 9.74
CA ALA A 57 1.52 -29.67 10.42
C ALA A 57 1.20 -29.73 11.92
N THR A 58 1.28 -30.92 12.50
CA THR A 58 1.12 -31.13 13.95
C THR A 58 2.49 -31.42 14.56
N GLY A 59 2.92 -30.56 15.47
CA GLY A 59 4.09 -30.77 16.30
C GLY A 59 3.77 -31.50 17.60
N ASN A 60 4.79 -31.67 18.43
CA ASN A 60 4.64 -32.32 19.73
C ASN A 60 3.62 -31.60 20.62
N ASN A 61 2.95 -32.36 21.49
CA ASN A 61 1.96 -31.87 22.46
C ASN A 61 0.72 -31.20 21.85
N GLY A 62 0.37 -31.55 20.60
CA GLY A 62 -0.82 -31.02 19.92
C GLY A 62 -0.66 -29.59 19.40
N CYS A 63 0.56 -29.07 19.32
CA CYS A 63 0.84 -27.81 18.64
C CYS A 63 0.54 -27.95 17.15
N ILE A 64 -0.19 -27.00 16.55
CA ILE A 64 -0.54 -27.04 15.12
C ILE A 64 -0.01 -25.80 14.42
N ALA A 65 0.76 -25.99 13.36
CA ALA A 65 1.17 -24.94 12.45
C ALA A 65 0.30 -25.00 11.19
N ARG A 66 -0.31 -23.88 10.80
CA ARG A 66 -1.07 -23.75 9.55
C ARG A 66 -0.38 -22.75 8.64
N VAL A 67 0.09 -23.21 7.50
CA VAL A 67 0.68 -22.38 6.45
C VAL A 67 -0.38 -22.15 5.40
N ASN A 68 -0.79 -20.89 5.22
CA ASN A 68 -1.78 -20.52 4.21
C ASN A 68 -1.06 -19.90 3.01
N PHE A 69 -1.34 -20.43 1.83
CA PHE A 69 -0.94 -19.89 0.55
C PHE A 69 -2.18 -19.20 -0.06
N PRO A 70 -2.27 -17.87 -0.01
CA PRO A 70 -3.42 -17.17 -0.55
C PRO A 70 -3.52 -17.40 -2.06
N ALA A 71 -4.76 -17.40 -2.58
CA ALA A 71 -4.96 -17.27 -4.02
C ALA A 71 -4.34 -15.95 -4.50
N SER A 72 -3.86 -15.93 -5.74
CA SER A 72 -3.55 -14.68 -6.42
C SER A 72 -4.79 -13.79 -6.39
N ALA A 73 -4.61 -12.54 -5.94
CA ALA A 73 -5.70 -11.59 -5.93
C ALA A 73 -6.13 -11.28 -7.37
N LEU A 74 -7.44 -11.17 -7.60
CA LEU A 74 -7.96 -10.65 -8.86
C LEU A 74 -7.59 -9.17 -8.99
N VAL A 75 -7.35 -8.74 -10.22
CA VAL A 75 -7.12 -7.32 -10.53
C VAL A 75 -8.37 -6.50 -10.20
N SER A 76 -8.18 -5.28 -9.69
CA SER A 76 -9.29 -4.41 -9.27
C SER A 76 -10.13 -3.90 -10.43
N HIS A 77 -9.50 -3.75 -11.59
CA HIS A 77 -10.10 -3.43 -12.87
C HIS A 77 -9.15 -3.94 -13.96
N ILE A 78 -9.71 -4.24 -15.12
CA ILE A 78 -8.94 -4.53 -16.33
C ILE A 78 -9.11 -3.30 -17.20
N ASP A 79 -8.01 -2.61 -17.47
CA ASP A 79 -8.02 -1.47 -18.38
C ASP A 79 -8.38 -1.98 -19.78
N SER A 80 -9.31 -1.31 -20.45
CA SER A 80 -9.65 -1.61 -21.85
C SER A 80 -8.45 -1.48 -22.78
N GLU A 81 -7.42 -0.72 -22.39
CA GLU A 81 -6.19 -0.55 -23.16
C GLU A 81 -5.13 -1.64 -22.86
N SER A 82 -5.41 -2.56 -21.94
CA SER A 82 -4.48 -3.66 -21.62
C SER A 82 -4.45 -4.72 -22.72
N GLU A 83 -3.26 -5.24 -23.05
CA GLU A 83 -3.07 -6.39 -23.97
C GLU A 83 -3.87 -7.64 -23.55
N THR A 84 -4.21 -7.74 -22.27
CA THR A 84 -4.98 -8.86 -21.71
C THR A 84 -6.49 -8.70 -21.85
N PHE A 85 -6.98 -7.51 -22.23
CA PHE A 85 -8.41 -7.20 -22.26
C PHE A 85 -9.16 -8.06 -23.30
N ASP A 86 -8.65 -8.16 -24.53
CA ASP A 86 -9.29 -8.93 -25.60
C ASP A 86 -9.31 -10.43 -25.32
N GLU A 87 -8.25 -10.97 -24.71
CA GLU A 87 -8.18 -12.36 -24.28
C GLU A 87 -9.25 -12.64 -23.21
N VAL A 88 -9.39 -11.73 -22.24
CA VAL A 88 -10.41 -11.82 -21.20
C VAL A 88 -11.83 -11.75 -21.80
N LEU A 89 -12.07 -10.86 -22.77
CA LEU A 89 -13.36 -10.80 -23.47
C LEU A 89 -13.66 -12.10 -24.22
N GLY A 90 -12.69 -12.65 -24.95
CA GLY A 90 -12.83 -13.91 -25.69
C GLY A 90 -13.09 -15.11 -24.79
N LEU A 91 -12.43 -15.17 -23.63
CA LEU A 91 -12.64 -16.23 -22.63
C LEU A 91 -13.98 -16.08 -21.89
N ALA A 92 -14.38 -14.85 -21.58
CA ALA A 92 -15.66 -14.59 -20.91
C ALA A 92 -16.86 -14.88 -21.83
N GLY A 93 -16.71 -14.62 -23.13
CA GLY A 93 -17.70 -14.90 -24.16
C GLY A 93 -19.08 -14.36 -23.79
N GLU A 94 -20.11 -15.21 -23.90
CA GLU A 94 -21.50 -14.86 -23.58
C GLU A 94 -21.73 -14.58 -22.08
N SER A 95 -20.78 -14.93 -21.20
CA SER A 95 -20.88 -14.69 -19.75
C SER A 95 -20.27 -13.37 -19.31
N LEU A 96 -19.79 -12.53 -20.25
CA LEU A 96 -19.14 -11.26 -19.93
C LEU A 96 -19.95 -10.39 -18.97
N ASP A 97 -21.24 -10.17 -19.26
CA ASP A 97 -22.13 -9.32 -18.45
C ASP A 97 -22.44 -9.91 -17.07
N ARG A 98 -22.19 -11.21 -16.87
CA ARG A 98 -22.34 -11.88 -15.57
C ARG A 98 -21.06 -11.83 -14.74
N LEU A 99 -19.91 -11.76 -15.40
CA LEU A 99 -18.59 -11.85 -14.77
C LEU A 99 -17.94 -10.48 -14.53
N PHE A 100 -18.27 -9.48 -15.36
CA PHE A 100 -17.65 -8.16 -15.32
C PHE A 100 -18.70 -7.06 -15.26
N ALA A 101 -18.39 -6.02 -14.47
CA ALA A 101 -19.17 -4.78 -14.44
C ALA A 101 -18.41 -3.70 -15.22
N SER A 102 -19.08 -2.98 -16.12
CA SER A 102 -18.50 -1.84 -16.84
C SER A 102 -18.31 -0.65 -15.91
N VAL A 103 -17.10 -0.07 -15.90
CA VAL A 103 -16.75 1.11 -15.09
C VAL A 103 -16.08 2.15 -16.00
N TYR A 104 -16.52 3.41 -15.95
CA TYR A 104 -15.95 4.51 -16.76
C TYR A 104 -15.04 5.42 -15.90
N TYR A 105 -13.90 5.85 -16.44
CA TYR A 105 -12.98 6.80 -15.77
C TYR A 105 -12.62 8.00 -16.66
N LEU A 106 -12.47 9.18 -16.03
CA LEU A 106 -12.09 10.43 -16.68
C LEU A 106 -10.74 10.92 -16.13
N ARG A 107 -9.77 11.15 -17.03
CA ARG A 107 -8.43 11.63 -16.68
C ARG A 107 -8.21 13.08 -17.17
N PRO A 108 -7.83 14.02 -16.28
CA PRO A 108 -7.57 15.42 -16.67
C PRO A 108 -6.30 15.57 -17.54
N VAL A 109 -6.30 16.50 -18.50
CA VAL A 109 -5.15 16.80 -19.38
C VAL A 109 -4.09 17.71 -18.70
N PRO A 110 -2.85 17.80 -19.19
CA PRO A 110 -1.79 18.58 -18.53
C PRO A 110 -2.12 20.07 -18.33
N GLU A 111 -2.70 20.74 -19.34
CA GLU A 111 -3.15 22.15 -19.28
C GLU A 111 -4.65 22.28 -18.97
N PHE A 112 -5.25 21.25 -18.34
CA PHE A 112 -6.70 21.14 -18.13
C PHE A 112 -7.32 22.40 -17.52
N ARG A 113 -6.56 23.10 -16.68
CA ARG A 113 -6.99 24.33 -16.03
C ARG A 113 -7.21 25.48 -17.01
N GLU A 114 -6.23 25.75 -17.87
CA GLU A 114 -6.31 26.86 -18.81
C GLU A 114 -7.39 26.60 -19.88
N GLN A 115 -7.48 25.35 -20.32
CA GLN A 115 -8.47 24.95 -21.32
C GLN A 115 -9.90 24.97 -20.78
N ALA A 116 -10.13 24.49 -19.56
CA ALA A 116 -11.45 24.54 -18.97
C ALA A 116 -11.94 25.99 -18.79
N VAL A 117 -11.04 26.94 -18.46
CA VAL A 117 -11.36 28.39 -18.40
C VAL A 117 -11.68 28.98 -19.77
N ALA A 118 -10.93 28.61 -20.81
CA ALA A 118 -11.21 29.12 -22.15
C ALA A 118 -12.49 28.53 -22.77
N ALA A 119 -12.83 27.28 -22.42
CA ALA A 119 -13.90 26.52 -23.07
C ALA A 119 -15.27 26.64 -22.40
N LEU A 120 -15.30 26.94 -21.10
CA LEU A 120 -16.54 27.00 -20.33
C LEU A 120 -16.72 28.40 -19.75
N PRO A 121 -17.97 28.82 -19.48
CA PRO A 121 -18.20 30.03 -18.70
C PRO A 121 -17.35 30.00 -17.43
N ASN A 122 -16.71 31.11 -17.05
CA ASN A 122 -15.73 31.16 -15.96
C ASN A 122 -16.20 30.48 -14.66
N ALA A 123 -17.49 30.54 -14.35
CA ALA A 123 -18.08 29.87 -13.20
C ALA A 123 -18.04 28.33 -13.32
N ASP A 124 -18.37 27.77 -14.49
CA ASP A 124 -18.39 26.33 -14.74
C ASP A 124 -16.99 25.76 -14.97
N ALA A 125 -16.12 26.55 -15.58
CA ALA A 125 -14.70 26.25 -15.71
C ALA A 125 -14.03 26.07 -14.35
N ALA A 126 -14.15 27.06 -13.47
CA ALA A 126 -13.58 27.01 -12.14
C ALA A 126 -14.08 25.78 -11.36
N LYS A 127 -15.39 25.50 -11.48
CA LYS A 127 -16.02 24.33 -10.85
C LYS A 127 -15.50 23.01 -11.41
N LEU A 128 -15.33 22.86 -12.73
CA LEU A 128 -14.79 21.64 -13.34
C LEU A 128 -13.31 21.43 -12.98
N ILE A 129 -12.55 22.51 -12.96
CA ILE A 129 -11.13 22.53 -12.58
C ILE A 129 -10.93 22.09 -11.15
N GLU A 130 -11.77 22.60 -10.24
CA GLU A 130 -11.81 22.18 -8.84
C GLU A 130 -12.11 20.68 -8.69
N LEU A 131 -13.07 20.17 -9.47
CA LEU A 131 -13.47 18.74 -9.45
C LEU A 131 -12.38 17.77 -9.94
N CYS A 132 -11.46 18.23 -10.77
CA CYS A 132 -10.40 17.40 -11.37
C CYS A 132 -9.04 17.55 -10.68
N GLN A 133 -8.98 18.18 -9.52
CA GLN A 133 -7.74 18.38 -8.76
C GLN A 133 -7.74 17.59 -7.45
N THR A 134 -6.54 17.35 -6.92
CA THR A 134 -6.35 16.82 -5.57
C THR A 134 -5.89 17.94 -4.66
N SER A 135 -6.49 18.07 -3.48
CA SER A 135 -6.10 19.10 -2.50
C SER A 135 -4.66 18.87 -2.02
N CYS A 136 -3.85 19.93 -2.06
CA CYS A 136 -2.47 19.93 -1.58
C CYS A 136 -2.33 20.96 -0.44
N ALA A 137 -1.64 20.58 0.65
CA ALA A 137 -1.41 21.49 1.78
C ALA A 137 -0.53 22.68 1.36
N PRO A 138 -0.85 23.91 1.81
CA PRO A 138 -0.06 25.10 1.46
C PRO A 138 1.36 25.00 2.02
N ARG A 139 2.35 25.44 1.23
CA ARG A 139 3.76 25.49 1.61
C ARG A 139 4.21 26.94 1.71
N VAL A 140 4.86 27.30 2.81
CA VAL A 140 5.45 28.63 2.99
C VAL A 140 6.90 28.60 2.51
N SER A 141 7.23 29.49 1.58
CA SER A 141 8.59 29.75 1.13
C SER A 141 8.96 31.19 1.45
N PHE A 142 10.15 31.40 2.01
CA PHE A 142 10.68 32.72 2.28
C PHE A 142 11.65 33.11 1.17
N GLU A 143 11.53 34.33 0.68
CA GLU A 143 12.44 34.92 -0.30
C GLU A 143 12.96 36.24 0.27
N THR A 144 14.29 36.40 0.34
CA THR A 144 14.95 37.64 0.76
C THR A 144 15.45 38.39 -0.46
N ALA A 145 14.94 39.60 -0.70
CA ALA A 145 15.47 40.49 -1.71
C ALA A 145 16.86 41.03 -1.31
N PRO A 146 17.82 41.14 -2.23
CA PRO A 146 19.15 41.69 -1.93
C PRO A 146 19.06 43.18 -1.58
N THR A 147 19.56 43.56 -0.41
CA THR A 147 19.66 44.95 0.03
C THR A 147 20.72 45.69 -0.80
N THR A 148 20.32 46.67 -1.60
CA THR A 148 21.25 47.57 -2.27
C THR A 148 21.96 48.44 -1.22
N VAL A 149 23.21 48.10 -0.87
CA VAL A 149 24.04 48.95 -0.01
C VAL A 149 24.52 50.14 -0.83
N VAL A 150 23.94 51.32 -0.58
CA VAL A 150 24.43 52.58 -1.14
C VAL A 150 25.66 53.01 -0.34
N THR A 151 26.85 52.77 -0.86
CA THR A 151 28.11 53.23 -0.27
C THR A 151 28.24 54.75 -0.45
N ARG A 152 27.97 55.53 0.60
CA ARG A 152 28.38 56.95 0.67
C ARG A 152 29.86 57.01 1.07
N ASN A 153 30.73 57.35 0.13
CA ASN A 153 32.12 57.73 0.44
C ASN A 153 32.14 59.17 0.96
N GLN A 154 32.60 59.35 2.20
CA GLN A 154 33.03 60.64 2.74
C GLN A 154 34.56 60.64 2.77
N ASN A 155 35.16 61.61 2.08
CA ASN A 155 36.46 62.22 2.38
C ASN A 155 36.37 63.67 1.91
#